data_AF-A0A9P5TZJ3-F1
#
_entry.id   AF-A0A9P5TZJ3-F1
#
_cell.length_a   1.000
_cell.length_b   1.000
_cell.length_c   1.000
_cell.angle_alpha   90.00
_cell.angle_beta   90.00
_cell.angle_gamma   90.00
#
_symmetry.space_group_name_H-M   'P 1'
#
loop_
_entity.id
_entity.type
_entity.pdbx_description
1 polymer ?
#
loop_
_entity_poly.entity_id
_entity_poly.type
_entity_poly.pdbx_seq_one_letter_code
_entity_poly.pdbx_strand_id
1 'polypeptide(L)'
;MKLSSQQKEAFERDGFLVLPPISETVSQNIENWANEVKNLPHRPDAWMHYEEVNSAGERILSRTENYADYHQGFNSLFRGPQMTEILETLTGEPMVLFKEKINFKGSCLNCRHCN
;
A
#
# COMPACT_ATOMS: atom_id res chain seq x y z
N MET A 1 -3.05 17.38 0.51
CA MET A 1 -3.64 17.63 -0.83
C MET A 1 -5.07 18.11 -0.60
N LYS A 2 -5.53 19.19 -1.25
CA LYS A 2 -6.90 19.69 -1.04
C LYS A 2 -7.86 19.05 -2.08
N LEU A 3 -8.93 18.43 -1.61
CA LEU A 3 -9.95 17.82 -2.47
C LEU A 3 -10.99 18.86 -2.92
N SER A 4 -11.41 18.81 -4.18
CA SER A 4 -12.52 19.62 -4.68
C SER A 4 -13.88 19.06 -4.26
N SER A 5 -14.94 19.88 -4.34
CA SER A 5 -16.31 19.39 -4.09
C SER A 5 -16.69 18.25 -5.02
N GLN A 6 -16.30 18.32 -6.30
CA GLN A 6 -16.58 17.26 -7.27
C GLN A 6 -15.89 15.94 -6.90
N GLN A 7 -14.68 15.98 -6.34
CA GLN A 7 -13.99 14.78 -5.88
C GLN A 7 -14.67 14.14 -4.65
N LYS A 8 -15.20 14.96 -3.73
CA LYS A 8 -15.96 14.48 -2.59
C LYS A 8 -17.28 13.84 -3.01
N GLU A 9 -18.03 14.52 -3.89
CA GLU A 9 -19.27 14.00 -4.46
C GLU A 9 -19.04 12.69 -5.24
N ALA A 10 -17.92 12.59 -5.98
CA ALA A 10 -17.55 11.35 -6.65
C ALA A 10 -17.27 10.21 -5.66
N PHE A 11 -16.54 10.49 -4.58
CA PHE A 11 -16.30 9.50 -3.53
C PHE A 11 -17.60 9.02 -2.87
N GLU A 12 -18.51 9.94 -2.53
CA GLU A 12 -19.81 9.60 -1.94
C GLU A 12 -20.69 8.77 -2.88
N ARG A 13 -20.70 9.12 -4.18
CA ARG A 13 -21.51 8.41 -5.18
C ARG A 13 -20.93 7.05 -5.56
N ASP A 14 -19.62 6.98 -5.76
CA ASP A 14 -18.97 5.82 -6.40
C ASP A 14 -18.31 4.89 -5.37
N GLY A 15 -18.10 5.35 -4.13
CA GLY A 15 -17.42 4.61 -3.07
C GLY A 15 -15.90 4.53 -3.21
N PHE A 16 -15.31 5.23 -4.20
CA PHE A 16 -13.87 5.33 -4.40
C PHE A 16 -13.50 6.68 -5.03
N LEU A 17 -12.22 7.05 -4.91
CA LEU A 17 -11.66 8.24 -5.53
C LEU A 17 -10.26 7.94 -6.06
N VAL A 18 -9.99 8.35 -7.31
CA VAL A 18 -8.65 8.27 -7.91
C VAL A 18 -7.97 9.62 -7.76
N LEU A 19 -6.76 9.61 -7.20
CA LEU A 19 -5.95 10.80 -6.97
C LEU A 19 -4.65 10.71 -7.77
N PRO A 20 -4.07 11.85 -8.19
CA PRO A 20 -2.73 11.87 -8.72
C PRO A 20 -1.71 11.44 -7.64
N PRO A 21 -0.48 11.06 -8.04
CA PRO A 21 0.59 10.82 -7.08
C PRO A 21 0.80 12.00 -6.13
N ILE A 22 1.16 11.72 -4.87
CA ILE A 22 1.48 12.76 -3.88
C ILE A 22 2.68 13.59 -4.37
N SER A 23 3.73 12.91 -4.80
CA SER A 23 4.87 13.47 -5.51
C SER A 23 5.68 12.34 -6.16
N GLU A 24 6.51 12.67 -7.13
CA GLU A 24 7.44 11.71 -7.76
C GLU A 24 8.38 11.07 -6.72
N THR A 25 8.88 11.88 -5.78
CA THR A 25 9.75 11.40 -4.70
C THR A 25 9.04 10.37 -3.81
N VAL A 26 7.77 10.61 -3.45
CA VAL A 26 7.00 9.65 -2.64
C VAL A 26 6.77 8.37 -3.42
N SER A 27 6.46 8.46 -4.72
CA SER A 27 6.32 7.27 -5.60
C SER A 27 7.59 6.43 -5.62
N GLN A 28 8.75 7.05 -5.86
CA GLN A 28 10.04 6.35 -5.89
C GLN A 28 10.39 5.73 -4.53
N ASN A 29 10.08 6.45 -3.45
CA ASN A 29 10.27 5.95 -2.10
C ASN A 29 9.42 4.71 -1.82
N ILE A 30 8.14 4.72 -2.20
CA ILE A 30 7.25 3.55 -2.01
C ILE A 30 7.80 2.32 -2.74
N GLU A 31 8.33 2.48 -3.95
CA GLU A 31 8.96 1.38 -4.69
C GLU A 31 10.19 0.83 -3.96
N ASN A 32 11.09 1.71 -3.53
CA ASN A 32 12.30 1.33 -2.79
C ASN A 32 11.94 0.64 -1.47
N TRP A 33 11.05 1.23 -0.69
CA TRP A 33 10.59 0.69 0.59
C TRP A 33 9.87 -0.65 0.43
N ALA A 34 9.08 -0.83 -0.64
CA ALA A 34 8.46 -2.11 -0.92
C ALA A 34 9.50 -3.20 -1.22
N ASN A 35 10.58 -2.86 -1.93
CA ASN A 35 11.71 -3.76 -2.16
C ASN A 35 12.51 -4.04 -0.87
N GLU A 36 12.68 -3.05 0.00
CA GLU A 36 13.28 -3.25 1.33
C GLU A 36 12.45 -4.24 2.15
N VAL A 37 11.13 -4.00 2.26
CA VAL A 37 10.21 -4.88 2.99
C VAL A 37 10.19 -6.30 2.43
N LYS A 38 10.21 -6.45 1.09
CA LYS A 38 10.28 -7.76 0.41
C LYS A 38 11.50 -8.58 0.85
N ASN A 39 12.63 -7.92 1.12
CA ASN A 39 13.90 -8.58 1.45
C ASN A 39 14.17 -8.68 2.95
N LEU A 40 13.22 -8.28 3.80
CA LEU A 40 13.35 -8.42 5.24
C LEU A 40 13.40 -9.91 5.64
N PRO A 41 14.22 -10.29 6.65
CA PRO A 41 14.31 -11.66 7.10
C PRO A 41 13.01 -12.14 7.77
N HIS A 42 12.76 -13.43 7.83
CA HIS A 42 11.60 -13.94 8.57
C HIS A 42 11.78 -13.77 10.08
N ARG A 43 10.78 -13.17 10.74
CA ARG A 43 10.74 -12.99 12.20
C ARG A 43 9.34 -13.25 12.74
N PRO A 44 9.19 -13.98 13.86
CA PRO A 44 7.87 -14.28 14.43
C PRO A 44 7.25 -13.11 15.21
N ASP A 45 8.01 -12.07 15.53
CA ASP A 45 7.64 -10.97 16.42
C ASP A 45 7.53 -9.60 15.71
N ALA A 46 7.47 -9.59 14.38
CA ALA A 46 7.52 -8.37 13.58
C ALA A 46 6.58 -8.41 12.35
N TRP A 47 7.09 -8.08 11.16
CA TRP A 47 6.37 -8.20 9.91
C TRP A 47 6.04 -9.67 9.61
N MET A 48 4.92 -9.88 8.92
CA MET A 48 4.40 -11.20 8.61
C MET A 48 4.52 -11.46 7.11
N HIS A 49 5.49 -12.29 6.74
CA HIS A 49 5.62 -12.80 5.37
C HIS A 49 4.72 -13.99 5.14
N TYR A 50 3.94 -13.93 4.07
CA TYR A 50 3.09 -15.02 3.59
C TYR A 50 3.59 -15.47 2.23
N GLU A 51 3.63 -16.78 2.05
CA GLU A 51 4.05 -17.42 0.81
C GLU A 51 2.87 -18.16 0.18
N GLU A 52 2.91 -18.27 -1.13
CA GLU A 52 2.04 -19.17 -1.90
C GLU A 52 2.90 -20.12 -2.74
N VAL A 53 2.30 -21.24 -3.15
CA VAL A 53 2.95 -22.16 -4.08
C VAL A 53 2.49 -21.79 -5.49
N ASN A 54 3.43 -21.44 -6.36
CA ASN A 54 3.13 -21.10 -7.74
C ASN A 54 2.80 -22.36 -8.58
N SER A 55 2.46 -22.17 -9.86
CA SER A 55 2.15 -23.29 -10.77
C SER A 55 3.31 -24.24 -11.04
N ALA A 56 4.55 -23.84 -10.75
CA ALA A 56 5.75 -24.67 -10.85
C ALA A 56 6.07 -25.44 -9.56
N GLY A 57 5.26 -25.28 -8.51
CA GLY A 57 5.49 -25.91 -7.20
C GLY A 57 6.47 -25.16 -6.31
N GLU A 58 6.89 -23.95 -6.68
CA GLU A 58 7.83 -23.13 -5.92
C GLU A 58 7.11 -22.25 -4.91
N ARG A 59 7.67 -22.13 -3.71
CA ARG A 59 7.20 -21.15 -2.72
C ARG A 59 7.67 -19.76 -3.12
N ILE A 60 6.72 -18.85 -3.27
CA ILE A 60 6.98 -17.45 -3.60
C ILE A 60 6.31 -16.55 -2.56
N LEU A 61 6.97 -15.45 -2.21
CA LEU A 61 6.38 -14.43 -1.34
C LEU A 61 5.18 -13.79 -2.05
N SER A 62 4.00 -13.89 -1.42
CA SER A 62 2.75 -13.34 -1.95
C SER A 62 2.34 -12.06 -1.22
N ARG A 63 2.67 -11.96 0.07
CA ARG A 63 2.28 -10.81 0.89
C ARG A 63 3.22 -10.57 2.05
N THR A 64 3.35 -9.30 2.42
CA THR A 64 3.84 -8.90 3.74
C THR A 64 2.81 -8.01 4.43
N GLU A 65 2.54 -8.28 5.70
CA GLU A 65 1.67 -7.47 6.58
C GLU A 65 2.47 -7.02 7.83
N ASN A 66 1.93 -6.07 8.62
CA ASN A 66 2.54 -5.60 9.87
C ASN A 66 3.98 -5.05 9.71
N TYR A 67 4.25 -4.35 8.61
CA TYR A 67 5.58 -3.78 8.33
C TYR A 67 5.66 -2.28 8.64
N ALA A 68 4.52 -1.58 8.73
CA ALA A 68 4.52 -0.12 8.95
C ALA A 68 5.06 0.27 10.33
N ASP A 69 5.02 -0.64 11.31
CA ASP A 69 5.56 -0.39 12.65
C ASP A 69 7.09 -0.57 12.72
N TYR A 70 7.67 -1.24 11.72
CA TYR A 70 9.10 -1.56 11.66
C TYR A 70 9.84 -0.81 10.53
N HIS A 71 9.10 -0.15 9.64
CA HIS A 71 9.64 0.56 8.50
C HIS A 71 9.31 2.06 8.57
N GLN A 72 10.30 2.90 8.89
CA GLN A 72 10.12 4.34 9.15
C GLN A 72 9.42 5.10 8.00
N GLY A 73 9.76 4.77 6.74
CA GLY A 73 9.14 5.38 5.56
C GLY A 73 7.62 5.16 5.51
N PHE A 74 7.19 3.89 5.50
CA PHE A 74 5.77 3.54 5.56
C PHE A 74 5.07 4.02 6.83
N ASN A 75 5.75 3.99 7.98
CA ASN A 75 5.20 4.54 9.23
C ASN A 75 4.79 6.01 9.03
N SER A 76 5.75 6.82 8.57
CA SER A 76 5.58 8.25 8.34
C SER A 76 4.55 8.54 7.25
N LEU A 77 4.52 7.75 6.18
CA LEU A 77 3.58 7.94 5.08
C LEU A 77 2.13 7.67 5.53
N PHE A 78 1.87 6.50 6.12
CA PHE A 78 0.51 6.08 6.45
C PHE A 78 -0.09 6.84 7.64
N ARG A 79 0.75 7.27 8.59
CA ARG A 79 0.32 8.01 9.80
C ARG A 79 0.56 9.51 9.70
N GLY A 80 1.09 9.98 8.58
CA GLY A 80 1.40 11.38 8.34
C GLY A 80 0.23 12.15 7.72
N PRO A 81 0.29 13.49 7.78
CA PRO A 81 -0.75 14.39 7.29
C PRO A 81 -1.09 14.18 5.81
N GLN A 82 -0.12 13.74 5.01
CA GLN A 82 -0.32 13.47 3.58
C GLN A 82 -1.44 12.45 3.32
N MET A 83 -1.60 11.45 4.18
CA MET A 83 -2.66 10.44 4.09
C MET A 83 -3.83 10.78 5.01
N THR A 84 -3.57 11.14 6.27
CA THR A 84 -4.63 11.33 7.27
C THR A 84 -5.54 12.52 6.94
N GLU A 85 -5.02 13.63 6.42
CA GLU A 85 -5.84 14.79 6.06
C GLU A 85 -6.78 14.50 4.88
N ILE A 86 -6.33 13.68 3.91
CA ILE A 86 -7.17 13.28 2.77
C ILE A 86 -8.32 12.41 3.28
N LEU A 87 -8.01 11.44 4.13
CA LEU A 87 -9.01 10.54 4.71
C LEU A 87 -10.02 11.31 5.58
N GLU A 88 -9.55 12.16 6.49
CA GLU A 88 -10.41 13.01 7.33
C GLU A 88 -11.29 13.95 6.49
N THR A 89 -10.75 14.49 5.39
CA THR A 89 -11.53 15.33 4.45
C THR A 89 -12.65 14.56 3.76
N LEU A 90 -12.48 13.26 3.53
CA LEU A 90 -13.46 12.38 2.89
C LEU A 90 -14.48 11.80 3.88
N THR A 91 -14.05 11.47 5.10
CA THR A 91 -14.89 10.81 6.11
C THR A 91 -15.53 11.78 7.09
N GLY A 92 -14.98 12.98 7.26
CA GLY A 92 -15.40 13.95 8.27
C GLY A 92 -14.91 13.63 9.69
N GLU A 93 -14.10 12.59 9.86
CA GLU A 93 -13.60 12.12 11.15
C GLU A 93 -12.11 11.75 11.09
N PRO A 94 -11.36 11.89 12.20
CA PRO A 94 -9.96 11.45 12.25
C PRO A 94 -9.83 9.95 11.98
N MET A 95 -8.93 9.59 11.06
CA MET A 95 -8.69 8.20 10.66
C MET A 95 -7.34 7.69 11.16
N VAL A 96 -7.31 6.41 11.55
CA VAL A 96 -6.09 5.73 12.03
C VAL A 96 -5.74 4.53 11.14
N LEU A 97 -4.44 4.19 11.07
CA LEU A 97 -4.02 2.98 10.37
C LEU A 97 -4.47 1.74 11.14
N PHE A 98 -5.49 1.06 10.63
CA PHE A 98 -5.96 -0.22 11.17
C PHE A 98 -5.14 -1.42 10.68
N LYS A 99 -4.81 -1.45 9.38
CA LYS A 99 -4.03 -2.52 8.74
C LYS A 99 -3.39 -2.05 7.43
N GLU A 100 -2.24 -2.63 7.12
CA GLU A 100 -1.47 -2.47 5.89
C GLU A 100 -1.07 -3.83 5.30
N LYS A 101 -0.85 -3.87 3.98
CA LYS A 101 -0.32 -5.04 3.28
C LYS A 101 0.38 -4.62 1.99
N ILE A 102 1.50 -5.27 1.68
CA ILE A 102 2.08 -5.27 0.33
C ILE A 102 1.69 -6.60 -0.30
N ASN A 103 1.05 -6.57 -1.47
CA ASN A 103 0.77 -7.78 -2.24
C ASN A 103 1.79 -7.86 -3.37
N PHE A 104 2.61 -8.90 -3.34
CA PHE A 104 3.54 -9.20 -4.42
C PHE A 104 2.81 -10.05 -5.43
N LYS A 105 2.72 -9.56 -6.66
CA LYS A 105 2.28 -10.36 -7.79
C LYS A 105 3.52 -10.80 -8.55
N GLY A 106 3.76 -12.10 -8.62
CA GLY A 106 4.80 -12.65 -9.47
C GLY A 106 4.57 -12.24 -10.93
N SER A 107 5.63 -12.26 -11.73
CA SER A 107 5.50 -12.11 -13.18
C SER A 107 4.63 -13.25 -13.70
N CYS A 108 3.42 -12.90 -14.12
CA CYS A 108 2.53 -13.83 -14.79
C CYS A 108 3.11 -14.10 -16.18
N LEU A 109 3.86 -15.19 -16.35
CA LEU A 109 4.42 -15.59 -17.65
C LEU A 109 3.34 -15.82 -18.74
N ASN A 110 2.05 -15.83 -18.38
CA ASN A 110 0.92 -16.11 -19.27
C ASN A 110 -0.28 -15.14 -19.12
N CYS A 111 -0.09 -13.90 -18.64
CA CYS A 111 -1.19 -12.94 -18.58
C CYS A 111 -1.34 -12.21 -19.91
N ARG A 112 -2.29 -12.63 -20.76
CA ARG A 112 -2.62 -12.01 -22.06
C ARG A 112 -3.15 -10.56 -21.97
N HIS A 113 -3.11 -9.91 -20.80
CA HIS A 113 -3.71 -8.60 -20.54
C HIS A 113 -2.74 -7.58 -19.93
N CYS A 114 -1.44 -7.89 -19.88
CA CYS A 114 -0.40 -6.90 -19.60
C CYS A 114 0.46 -6.71 -20.86
N ASN A 115 -0.12 -6.07 -21.87
CA ASN A 115 0.56 -5.38 -22.96
C ASN A 115 -0.19 -4.08 -23.21
#